data_AF-A0A401Z4P4-F1
#
_entry.id   AF-A0A401Z4P4-F1
#
_cell.length_a   1.000
_cell.length_b   1.000
_cell.length_c   1.000
_cell.angle_alpha   90.00
_cell.angle_beta   90.00
_cell.angle_gamma   90.00
#
_symmetry.space_group_name_H-M   'P 1'
#
loop_
_entity.id
_entity.type
_entity.pdbx_description
1 polymer ?
#
loop_
_entity_poly.entity_id
_entity_poly.type
_entity_poly.pdbx_seq_one_letter_code
_entity_poly.pdbx_strand_id
1 'polypeptide(L)'
;MWVLVGAWSMASGRRSSRCCRIAGHRPPLRRSGGLGAALIEDVRREATRRAVDLIRVDCYAGGDGALVEQYRTFGFSPLTQFAVERPGHPSWPGRLLGMRLNSRQR
;
A
#
# COMPACT_ATOMS: atom_id res chain seq x y z
N MET A 1 0.74 -6.86 -13.54
CA MET A 1 0.48 -5.52 -12.97
C MET A 1 1.13 -5.49 -11.60
N TRP A 2 2.28 -4.83 -11.50
CA TRP A 2 3.14 -4.86 -10.32
C TRP A 2 2.61 -3.89 -9.26
N VAL A 3 2.29 -4.40 -8.08
CA VAL A 3 2.24 -3.55 -6.87
C VAL A 3 3.71 -3.36 -6.49
N LEU A 4 4.28 -2.25 -6.90
CA LEU A 4 5.55 -1.78 -6.35
C LEU A 4 5.31 -1.43 -4.89
N VAL A 5 5.56 -2.39 -3.99
CA VAL A 5 5.83 -2.08 -2.59
C VAL A 5 7.27 -1.55 -2.56
N GLY A 6 7.42 -0.24 -2.61
CA GLY A 6 8.69 0.41 -2.30
C GLY A 6 9.26 1.28 -3.41
N ALA A 7 8.90 2.56 -3.38
CA ALA A 7 9.84 3.64 -3.62
C ALA A 7 9.68 4.72 -2.55
N TRP A 8 10.05 4.40 -1.30
CA TRP A 8 10.38 5.46 -0.34
C TRP A 8 11.88 5.74 -0.42
N SER A 9 12.19 6.96 -0.83
CA SER A 9 13.53 7.49 -1.04
C SER A 9 14.41 7.31 0.20
N MET A 10 15.63 6.85 -0.07
CA MET A 10 16.72 6.51 0.85
C MET A 10 17.30 7.73 1.61
N ALA A 11 16.71 8.92 1.49
CA ALA A 11 17.38 10.19 1.78
C ALA A 11 17.25 10.75 3.22
N SER A 12 16.55 10.10 4.16
CA SER A 12 16.33 10.70 5.49
C SER A 12 16.77 9.88 6.71
N GLY A 13 17.38 8.71 6.54
CA GLY A 13 18.13 8.01 7.60
C GLY A 13 17.38 7.64 8.90
N ARG A 14 16.10 8.01 9.05
CA ARG A 14 15.30 7.76 10.25
C ARG A 14 14.29 6.64 9.97
N ARG A 15 14.74 5.42 10.26
CA ARG A 15 13.85 4.27 10.51
C ARG A 15 12.97 4.61 11.70
N SER A 16 11.70 4.93 11.46
CA SER A 16 10.70 4.85 12.52
C SER A 16 10.44 3.38 12.82
N SER A 17 10.68 2.95 14.05
CA SER A 17 10.55 1.56 14.52
C SER A 17 9.14 0.96 14.37
N ARG A 18 8.18 1.70 13.81
CA ARG A 18 6.78 1.29 13.59
C ARG A 18 6.44 0.92 12.14
N CYS A 19 7.36 1.07 11.18
CA CYS A 19 7.16 0.64 9.79
C CYS A 19 7.72 -0.78 9.59
N CYS A 20 6.92 -1.80 9.91
CA CYS A 20 7.28 -3.17 9.59
C CYS A 20 7.08 -3.41 8.08
N ARG A 21 8.15 -3.66 7.34
CA ARG A 21 8.06 -4.09 5.93
C ARG A 21 7.51 -5.51 5.91
N ILE A 22 6.26 -5.67 5.49
CA ILE A 22 5.71 -6.99 5.15
C ILE A 22 6.29 -7.36 3.79
N ALA A 23 7.39 -8.12 3.79
CA ALA A 23 7.87 -8.80 2.60
C ALA A 23 6.82 -9.84 2.20
N GLY A 24 6.37 -9.78 0.94
CA GLY A 24 5.21 -10.52 0.45
C GLY A 24 5.33 -12.03 0.65
N HIS A 25 4.42 -12.59 1.46
CA HIS A 25 4.07 -14.01 1.38
C HIS A 25 3.35 -14.23 0.04
N ARG A 26 3.75 -15.23 -0.76
CA ARG A 26 3.23 -15.47 -2.12
C ARG A 26 2.14 -16.55 -2.05
N PRO A 27 0.85 -16.19 -1.97
CA PRO A 27 -0.23 -17.18 -2.08
C PRO A 27 -0.31 -17.75 -3.51
N PRO A 28 -0.84 -18.97 -3.71
CA PRO A 28 -1.06 -19.54 -5.04
C PRO A 28 -2.06 -18.69 -5.84
N LEU A 29 -1.69 -18.34 -7.08
CA LEU A 29 -2.43 -17.42 -7.94
C LEU A 29 -3.65 -18.11 -8.60
N ARG A 30 -4.86 -17.59 -8.37
CA ARG A 30 -6.05 -17.86 -9.21
C ARG A 30 -6.43 -16.60 -10.00
N ARG A 31 -6.64 -16.72 -11.32
CA ARG A 31 -7.17 -15.64 -12.21
C ARG A 31 -8.68 -15.46 -11.93
N SER A 32 -9.35 -14.32 -12.10
CA SER A 32 -9.03 -12.91 -12.38
C SER A 32 -10.29 -12.14 -11.94
N GLY A 33 -10.15 -11.15 -11.04
CA GLY A 33 -11.28 -10.37 -10.49
C GLY A 33 -11.19 -10.16 -8.97
N GLY A 34 -10.49 -11.05 -8.26
CA GLY A 34 -10.31 -10.96 -6.81
C GLY A 34 -8.86 -10.82 -6.33
N LEU A 35 -7.86 -10.78 -7.22
CA LEU A 35 -6.45 -10.80 -6.83
C LEU A 35 -6.07 -9.61 -5.94
N GLY A 36 -6.56 -8.41 -6.23
CA GLY A 36 -6.30 -7.23 -5.40
C GLY A 36 -6.87 -7.39 -3.98
N ALA A 37 -8.12 -7.83 -3.89
CA ALA A 37 -8.78 -8.07 -2.60
C ALA A 37 -8.09 -9.20 -1.81
N ALA A 38 -7.74 -10.30 -2.47
CA ALA A 38 -7.06 -11.44 -1.85
C ALA A 38 -5.68 -11.07 -1.30
N LEU A 39 -4.89 -10.29 -2.07
CA LEU A 39 -3.60 -9.80 -1.61
C LEU A 39 -3.74 -8.87 -0.39
N ILE A 40 -4.75 -8.00 -0.37
CA ILE A 40 -4.99 -7.11 0.78
C ILE A 40 -5.42 -7.90 2.00
N GLU A 41 -6.25 -8.92 1.83
CA GLU A 41 -6.66 -9.81 2.91
C GLU A 41 -5.45 -10.56 3.49
N ASP A 42 -4.53 -11.04 2.65
CA ASP A 42 -3.28 -11.66 3.08
C ASP A 42 -2.39 -10.68 3.86
N VAL A 43 -2.28 -9.44 3.40
CA VAL A 43 -1.53 -8.40 4.11
C VAL A 43 -2.17 -8.09 5.47
N ARG A 44 -3.51 -8.08 5.57
CA ARG A 44 -4.21 -7.93 6.86
C ARG A 44 -3.90 -9.08 7.80
N ARG A 45 -3.98 -10.34 7.31
CA ARG A 45 -3.62 -11.53 8.11
C ARG A 45 -2.19 -11.44 8.62
N GLU A 46 -1.26 -11.05 7.76
CA GLU A 46 0.15 -10.93 8.13
C GLU A 46 0.41 -9.80 9.12
N ALA A 47 -0.25 -8.65 8.94
CA ALA A 47 -0.16 -7.55 9.90
C ALA A 47 -0.68 -7.97 11.29
N THR A 48 -1.81 -8.68 11.35
CA THR A 48 -2.32 -9.25 12.60
C THR A 48 -1.34 -10.25 13.21
N ARG A 49 -0.78 -11.19 12.42
CA ARG A 49 0.24 -12.15 12.90
C ARG A 49 1.46 -11.46 13.49
N ARG A 50 1.85 -10.31 12.95
CA ARG A 50 3.00 -9.51 13.41
C ARG A 50 2.65 -8.46 14.45
N ALA A 51 1.40 -8.39 14.92
CA ALA A 51 0.90 -7.36 15.82
C ALA A 51 1.15 -5.92 15.31
N VAL A 52 1.04 -5.71 14.00
CA VAL A 52 1.12 -4.40 13.34
C VAL A 52 -0.28 -3.86 13.12
N ASP A 53 -0.52 -2.63 13.55
CA ASP A 53 -1.83 -1.98 13.52
C ASP A 53 -2.04 -1.05 12.30
N LEU A 54 -1.05 -0.95 11.41
CA LEU A 54 -1.06 0.03 10.33
C LEU A 54 -0.41 -0.50 9.05
N ILE A 55 -1.20 -0.55 7.98
CA ILE A 55 -0.77 -0.88 6.61
C ILE A 55 -0.77 0.40 5.79
N ARG A 56 0.26 0.58 4.94
CA ARG A 56 0.35 1.70 3.99
C ARG A 56 0.76 1.23 2.60
N VAL A 57 0.28 1.95 1.59
CA VAL A 57 0.64 1.75 0.17
C VAL A 57 0.92 3.08 -0.51
N ASP A 58 1.91 3.10 -1.38
CA ASP A 58 2.11 4.09 -2.42
C ASP A 58 1.20 3.77 -3.60
N CYS A 59 0.16 4.59 -3.80
CA CYS A 59 -0.82 4.42 -4.86
C CYS A 59 -0.57 5.44 -5.97
N TYR A 60 -0.68 5.00 -7.24
CA TYR A 60 -0.75 5.94 -8.35
C TYR A 60 -1.97 6.86 -8.17
N ALA A 61 -1.77 8.16 -8.38
CA ALA A 61 -2.79 9.18 -8.17
C ALA A 61 -3.04 10.04 -9.42
N GLY A 62 -2.53 9.63 -10.58
CA GLY A 62 -2.84 10.27 -11.87
C GLY A 62 -4.04 9.63 -12.55
N GLY A 63 -4.36 10.10 -13.75
CA GLY A 63 -5.56 9.68 -14.48
C GLY A 63 -6.83 10.19 -13.81
N ASP A 64 -7.86 9.35 -13.76
CA ASP A 64 -9.18 9.62 -13.15
C ASP A 64 -9.21 9.35 -11.64
N GLY A 65 -8.13 8.84 -11.06
CA GLY A 65 -8.08 8.46 -9.64
C GLY A 65 -8.81 7.16 -9.31
N ALA A 66 -9.27 6.37 -10.29
CA ALA A 66 -10.00 5.13 -10.07
C ALA A 66 -9.24 4.13 -9.18
N LEU A 67 -7.90 4.11 -9.26
CA LEU A 67 -7.09 3.26 -8.40
C LEU A 67 -7.18 3.66 -6.93
N VAL A 68 -7.16 4.97 -6.64
CA VAL A 68 -7.31 5.47 -5.26
C VAL A 68 -8.68 5.08 -4.72
N GLU A 69 -9.73 5.25 -5.52
CA GLU A 69 -11.10 4.87 -5.14
C GLU A 69 -11.23 3.35 -4.92
N GLN A 70 -10.59 2.53 -5.74
CA GLN A 70 -10.54 1.09 -5.52
C GLN A 70 -9.88 0.73 -4.18
N TYR A 71 -8.78 1.38 -3.79
CA TYR A 71 -8.18 1.13 -2.47
C TYR A 71 -9.05 1.63 -1.31
N ARG A 72 -9.85 2.68 -1.52
CA ARG A 72 -10.83 3.13 -0.52
C ARG A 72 -11.90 2.09 -0.26
N THR A 73 -12.38 1.35 -1.27
CA THR A 73 -13.33 0.23 -1.05
C THR A 73 -12.70 -0.90 -0.24
N PHE A 74 -11.38 -1.06 -0.29
CA PHE A 74 -10.62 -1.96 0.56
C PHE A 74 -10.35 -1.41 1.98
N GLY A 75 -10.91 -0.27 2.36
CA GLY A 75 -10.79 0.30 3.71
C GLY A 75 -9.54 1.17 3.92
N PHE A 76 -8.83 1.53 2.86
CA PHE A 76 -7.75 2.52 2.97
C PHE A 76 -8.31 3.95 2.97
N SER A 77 -7.61 4.83 3.67
CA SER A 77 -7.86 6.27 3.66
C SER A 77 -6.68 7.02 3.03
N PRO A 78 -6.94 8.05 2.21
CA PRO A 78 -5.90 8.96 1.74
C PRO A 78 -5.13 9.63 2.88
N LEU A 79 -3.80 9.69 2.77
CA LEU A 79 -2.95 10.38 3.74
C LEU A 79 -2.27 11.62 3.15
N THR A 80 -1.44 11.45 2.13
CA THR A 80 -0.71 12.57 1.50
C THR A 80 -0.45 12.30 0.02
N GLN A 81 -0.34 13.35 -0.77
CA GLN A 81 0.09 13.28 -2.18
C GLN A 81 1.61 13.50 -2.26
N PHE A 82 2.23 12.91 -3.27
CA PHE A 82 3.63 13.12 -3.59
C PHE A 82 3.85 12.99 -5.09
N ALA A 83 4.99 13.46 -5.55
CA ALA A 83 5.44 13.38 -6.93
C ALA A 83 6.81 12.70 -6.95
N VAL A 84 6.98 11.71 -7.82
CA VAL A 84 8.27 11.04 -8.03
C VAL A 84 8.86 11.52 -9.33
N GLU A 85 9.96 12.25 -9.25
CA GLU A 85 10.70 12.70 -10.43
C GLU A 85 11.26 11.51 -11.20
N ARG A 86 11.16 11.59 -12.53
CA ARG A 86 11.64 10.55 -13.44
C ARG A 86 12.46 11.22 -14.54
N PRO A 87 13.78 10.99 -14.61
CA PRO A 87 14.60 11.58 -15.67
C PRO A 87 14.04 11.27 -17.06
N GLY A 88 13.88 12.29 -17.89
CA GLY A 88 13.33 12.15 -19.25
C GLY A 88 11.83 11.89 -19.34
N HIS A 89 11.09 11.92 -18.22
CA HIS A 89 9.65 11.68 -18.19
C HIS A 89 8.92 12.68 -17.28
N PRO A 90 7.60 12.89 -17.48
CA PRO A 90 6.79 13.61 -16.51
C PRO A 90 6.89 12.96 -15.12
N SER A 91 6.85 13.78 -14.07
CA SER A 91 6.80 13.29 -12.70
C SER A 91 5.63 12.32 -12.51
N TRP A 92 5.85 11.25 -11.75
CA TRP A 92 4.82 10.26 -11.44
C TRP A 92 4.00 10.73 -10.23
N PRO A 93 2.69 11.02 -10.39
CA PRO A 93 1.84 11.43 -9.28
C PRO A 93 1.49 10.22 -8.41
N GLY A 94 1.89 10.30 -7.14
CA GLY A 94 1.60 9.31 -6.11
C GLY A 94 0.73 9.85 -5.00
N ARG A 95 0.08 8.95 -4.27
CA ARG A 95 -0.64 9.22 -3.04
C ARG A 95 -0.42 8.09 -2.06
N LEU A 96 0.00 8.44 -0.86
CA LEU A 96 0.11 7.52 0.25
C LEU A 96 -1.28 7.25 0.81
N LEU A 97 -1.67 5.98 0.89
CA LEU A 97 -2.89 5.53 1.54
C LEU A 97 -2.55 4.73 2.78
N GLY A 98 -3.42 4.76 3.79
CA GLY A 98 -3.24 4.01 5.03
C GLY A 98 -4.51 3.32 5.51
N MET A 99 -4.37 2.16 6.14
CA MET A 99 -5.44 1.40 6.76
C MET A 99 -4.99 0.99 8.17
N ARG A 100 -5.79 1.35 9.18
CA ARG A 100 -5.57 0.90 10.57
C ARG A 100 -6.33 -0.38 10.84
N LEU A 101 -5.67 -1.34 11.48
CA LEU A 101 -6.23 -2.59 11.97
C LEU A 101 -6.46 -2.45 13.46
N ASN A 102 -7.57 -1.85 13.86
CA ASN A 102 -7.87 -1.66 15.28
C ASN A 102 -8.05 -3.05 15.92
N SER A 103 -7.24 -3.39 16.93
CA SER A 103 -7.37 -4.63 17.72
C SER A 103 -8.60 -4.69 18.64
N ARG A 104 -9.54 -3.73 18.51
CA ARG A 104 -10.82 -3.64 19.25
C ARG A 104 -12.05 -4.07 18.44
N GLN A 105 -11.88 -4.92 17.44
CA GLN A 105 -13.00 -5.70 16.91
C GLN A 105 -12.90 -7.11 17.49
N ARG A 106 -13.25 -7.22 18.78
CA ARG A 106 -13.60 -8.49 19.43
C ARG A 106 -15.01 -8.35 19.98
#